data_AF-A0A9E4AFX9-F1
#
_entry.id   AF-A0A9E4AFX9-F1
#
_cell.length_a   1.000
_cell.length_b   1.000
_cell.length_c   1.000
_cell.angle_alpha   90.00
_cell.angle_beta   90.00
_cell.angle_gamma   90.00
#
_symmetry.space_group_name_H-M   'P 1'
#
loop_
_entity.id
_entity.type
_entity.pdbx_description
1 polymer ?
#
loop_
_entity_poly.entity_id
_entity_poly.type
_entity_poly.pdbx_seq_one_letter_code
_entity_poly.pdbx_strand_id
1 'polypeptide(L)'
;MPSVPKTRRRPQPRCAPEAVHTCRADGTRQRRRTVAESLRETIRRVEEGGSSPGPHLPVGAAGIDRVLPGGGLRLGCVHEVAGDEAATGFCAVLLARCLRGTQDDRAGPALLWLSRDSDLYVPGLVRYGVGAGRLLVVSSLKRDEDVHWAMEEALRCPAVGAVVAETGGVGLAASRRLMLAAEGKEVLGLALSRGSCVGGRHGAGVRSAFSRWRVTAVQAGNCARQAGGRTGWREEAAFPHRSADHSAEWLVQLLHCRGGRPAEWLARWTDGDWCLSGTTTDRHDGPTVSAMRRAD
;
A
#
# COMPACT_ATOMS: atom_id res chain seq x y z
N MET A 1 78.66 52.65 33.27
CA MET A 1 77.26 52.66 33.77
C MET A 1 76.64 54.01 33.41
N PRO A 2 75.37 54.12 32.96
CA PRO A 2 74.35 53.10 32.71
C PRO A 2 74.02 52.91 31.21
N SER A 3 73.43 51.77 30.90
CA SER A 3 73.03 51.25 29.60
C SER A 3 71.58 51.63 29.25
N VAL A 4 71.35 52.26 28.09
CA VAL A 4 70.01 52.52 27.53
C VAL A 4 69.74 51.49 26.41
N PRO A 5 68.60 50.77 26.43
CA PRO A 5 68.35 49.67 25.51
C PRO A 5 67.86 50.15 24.13
N LYS A 6 68.43 49.58 23.07
CA LYS A 6 67.97 49.75 21.67
C LYS A 6 66.62 49.06 21.47
N THR A 7 65.55 49.83 21.24
CA THR A 7 64.26 49.34 20.74
C THR A 7 64.40 48.77 19.33
N ARG A 8 64.34 47.45 19.19
CA ARG A 8 64.18 46.77 17.89
C ARG A 8 62.75 46.98 17.37
N ARG A 9 62.60 47.63 16.22
CA ARG A 9 61.34 47.62 15.45
C ARG A 9 61.02 46.17 15.03
N ARG A 10 59.83 45.67 15.38
CA ARG A 10 59.29 44.42 14.82
C ARG A 10 58.97 44.63 13.33
N PRO A 11 59.34 43.70 12.43
CA PRO A 11 58.87 43.75 11.05
C PRO A 11 57.38 43.38 11.01
N GLN A 12 56.57 44.19 10.31
CA GLN A 12 55.19 43.82 10.00
C GLN A 12 55.21 42.64 9.00
N PRO A 13 54.40 41.58 9.21
CA PRO A 13 54.27 40.52 8.22
C PRO A 13 53.53 41.09 6.99
N ARG A 14 54.20 41.08 5.84
CA ARG A 14 53.55 41.29 4.53
C ARG A 14 52.60 40.12 4.28
N CYS A 15 51.30 40.38 4.19
CA CYS A 15 50.33 39.41 3.68
C CYS A 15 50.69 39.03 2.24
N ALA A 16 50.81 37.72 1.97
CA ALA A 16 50.95 37.17 0.62
C ALA A 16 49.58 37.20 -0.11
N PRO A 17 49.50 37.64 -1.38
CA PRO A 17 48.24 37.81 -2.12
C PRO A 17 47.63 36.52 -2.71
N GLU A 18 48.26 35.35 -2.59
CA GLU A 18 47.81 34.12 -3.28
C GLU A 18 46.65 33.37 -2.60
N ALA A 19 46.37 33.62 -1.32
CA ALA A 19 45.35 32.87 -0.57
C ALA A 19 43.89 33.27 -0.90
N VAL A 20 43.67 34.36 -1.62
CA VAL A 20 42.32 34.92 -1.84
C VAL A 20 41.60 34.21 -3.00
N HIS A 21 42.34 33.70 -3.99
CA HIS A 21 41.74 33.05 -5.17
C HIS A 21 41.28 31.61 -4.92
N THR A 22 42.02 30.83 -4.11
CA THR A 22 41.67 29.45 -3.76
C THR A 22 40.45 29.38 -2.83
N CYS A 23 40.38 30.25 -1.82
CA CYS A 23 39.23 30.34 -0.90
C CYS A 23 37.90 30.67 -1.62
N ARG A 24 37.94 31.45 -2.70
CA ARG A 24 36.73 31.85 -3.46
C ARG A 24 36.21 30.72 -4.36
N ALA A 25 37.11 29.91 -4.91
CA ALA A 25 36.77 28.70 -5.68
C ALA A 25 36.23 27.58 -4.78
N ASP A 26 36.79 27.41 -3.58
CA ASP A 26 36.27 26.46 -2.59
C ASP A 26 34.90 26.86 -2.04
N GLY A 27 34.67 28.16 -1.78
CA GLY A 27 33.36 28.66 -1.34
C GLY A 27 32.23 28.41 -2.36
N THR A 28 32.51 28.48 -3.66
CA THR A 28 31.53 28.21 -4.71
C THR A 28 31.27 26.71 -4.91
N ARG A 29 32.30 25.85 -4.78
CA ARG A 29 32.12 24.39 -4.76
C ARG A 29 31.33 23.94 -3.54
N GLN A 30 31.63 24.50 -2.36
CA GLN A 30 30.92 24.19 -1.12
C GLN A 30 29.45 24.61 -1.20
N ARG A 31 29.15 25.82 -1.69
CA ARG A 31 27.76 26.27 -1.93
C ARG A 31 27.01 25.34 -2.88
N ARG A 32 27.63 24.95 -4.01
CA ARG A 32 27.01 24.03 -4.97
C ARG A 32 26.73 22.66 -4.35
N ARG A 33 27.63 22.16 -3.50
CA ARG A 33 27.46 20.89 -2.78
C ARG A 33 26.30 20.95 -1.78
N THR A 34 26.21 22.02 -0.98
CA THR A 34 25.09 22.23 -0.05
C THR A 34 23.76 22.40 -0.77
N VAL A 35 23.74 23.14 -1.88
CA VAL A 35 22.52 23.27 -2.71
C VAL A 35 22.13 21.93 -3.31
N ALA A 36 23.07 21.13 -3.81
CA ALA A 36 22.80 19.81 -4.36
C ALA A 36 22.30 18.82 -3.29
N GLU A 37 22.85 18.86 -2.07
CA GLU A 37 22.37 18.05 -0.93
C GLU A 37 20.97 18.48 -0.49
N SER A 38 20.70 19.77 -0.41
CA SER A 38 19.37 20.32 -0.13
C SER A 38 18.35 19.95 -1.21
N LEU A 39 18.73 20.01 -2.49
CA LEU A 39 17.86 19.61 -3.60
C LEU A 39 17.57 18.10 -3.57
N ARG A 40 18.59 17.27 -3.28
CA ARG A 40 18.39 15.82 -3.13
C ARG A 40 17.49 15.50 -1.97
N GLU A 41 17.62 16.20 -0.84
CA GLU A 41 16.71 16.04 0.29
C GLU A 41 15.29 16.52 -0.04
N THR A 42 15.16 17.59 -0.82
CA THR A 42 13.86 18.08 -1.30
C THR A 42 13.19 17.09 -2.24
N ILE A 43 13.95 16.56 -3.21
CA ILE A 43 13.50 15.52 -4.15
C ILE A 43 13.13 14.26 -3.36
N ARG A 44 13.98 13.81 -2.43
CA ARG A 44 13.71 12.67 -1.56
C ARG A 44 12.39 12.84 -0.79
N ARG A 45 12.11 14.02 -0.23
CA ARG A 45 10.82 14.31 0.44
C ARG A 45 9.63 14.29 -0.52
N VAL A 46 9.82 14.74 -1.75
CA VAL A 46 8.77 14.71 -2.78
C VAL A 46 8.53 13.27 -3.27
N GLU A 47 9.61 12.49 -3.46
CA GLU A 47 9.61 11.10 -3.93
C GLU A 47 9.15 10.09 -2.87
N GLU A 48 9.55 10.27 -1.61
CA GLU A 48 9.04 9.52 -0.44
C GLU A 48 7.57 9.89 -0.12
N GLY A 49 7.02 10.87 -0.84
CA GLY A 49 5.64 11.30 -0.78
C GLY A 49 5.56 12.67 -0.11
N GLY A 50 5.56 13.72 -0.94
CA GLY A 50 5.30 15.12 -0.54
C GLY A 50 3.88 15.35 0.00
N SER A 51 3.52 14.62 1.04
CA SER A 51 2.19 14.55 1.61
C SER A 51 2.39 14.56 3.12
N SER A 52 1.78 15.53 3.79
CA SER A 52 1.92 15.85 5.22
C SER A 52 1.82 14.61 6.12
N PRO A 53 2.60 14.47 7.21
CA PRO A 53 2.45 13.36 8.15
C PRO A 53 0.98 13.21 8.55
N GLY A 54 0.37 12.11 8.15
CA GLY A 54 -1.06 11.83 8.34
C GLY A 54 -1.25 10.57 9.17
N PRO A 55 -2.44 10.35 9.73
CA PRO A 55 -2.69 9.16 10.53
C PRO A 55 -2.59 7.88 9.69
N HIS A 56 -2.14 6.80 10.33
CA HIS A 56 -2.06 5.48 9.75
C HIS A 56 -3.05 4.54 10.45
N LEU A 57 -3.78 3.76 9.67
CA LEU A 57 -4.61 2.66 10.12
C LEU A 57 -3.79 1.36 10.11
N PRO A 58 -3.50 0.75 11.26
CA PRO A 58 -2.89 -0.56 11.29
C PRO A 58 -3.77 -1.57 10.54
N VAL A 59 -3.16 -2.39 9.68
CA VAL A 59 -3.81 -3.63 9.21
C VAL A 59 -4.07 -4.52 10.42
N GLY A 60 -3.21 -4.39 11.44
CA GLY A 60 -3.19 -5.03 12.75
C GLY A 60 -2.86 -6.51 12.64
N ALA A 61 -2.00 -6.83 11.68
CA ALA A 61 -1.19 -8.02 11.66
C ALA A 61 0.26 -7.53 11.82
N ALA A 62 0.88 -7.76 12.98
CA ALA A 62 2.16 -7.12 13.31
C ALA A 62 3.27 -7.37 12.28
N GLY A 63 3.24 -8.50 11.57
CA GLY A 63 4.18 -8.80 10.48
C GLY A 63 3.97 -7.96 9.22
N ILE A 64 2.73 -7.55 8.93
CA ILE A 64 2.38 -6.65 7.83
C ILE A 64 2.68 -5.20 8.22
N ASP A 65 2.21 -4.79 9.41
CA ASP A 65 2.33 -3.40 9.89
C ASP A 65 3.79 -2.95 9.98
N ARG A 66 4.71 -3.85 10.37
CA ARG A 66 6.16 -3.57 10.42
C ARG A 66 6.79 -3.26 9.06
N VAL A 67 6.22 -3.74 7.97
CA VAL A 67 6.72 -3.50 6.60
C VAL A 67 6.12 -2.22 6.03
N LEU A 68 4.94 -1.82 6.49
CA LEU A 68 4.27 -0.62 6.04
C LEU A 68 4.92 0.64 6.62
N PRO A 69 5.16 1.66 5.79
CA PRO A 69 5.64 2.97 6.27
C PRO A 69 4.64 3.53 7.29
N GLY A 70 5.13 3.96 8.45
CA GLY A 70 4.29 4.48 9.52
C GLY A 70 3.46 3.43 10.26
N GLY A 71 3.71 2.13 10.05
CA GLY A 71 3.06 1.07 10.84
C GLY A 71 1.64 0.69 10.39
N GLY A 72 1.21 1.14 9.20
CA GLY A 72 -0.15 0.89 8.73
C GLY A 72 -0.47 1.56 7.40
N LEU A 73 -1.70 1.36 6.93
CA LEU A 73 -2.25 2.03 5.77
C LEU A 73 -2.49 3.50 6.07
N ARG A 74 -1.90 4.38 5.26
CA ARG A 74 -2.04 5.81 5.42
C ARG A 74 -3.49 6.27 5.14
N LEU A 75 -4.08 7.05 6.04
CA LEU A 75 -5.36 7.70 5.79
C LEU A 75 -5.20 8.96 4.91
N GLY A 76 -6.27 9.35 4.22
CA GLY A 76 -6.22 10.49 3.29
C GLY A 76 -5.51 10.18 1.98
N CYS A 77 -5.50 8.90 1.60
CA CYS A 77 -5.03 8.46 0.30
C CYS A 77 -5.84 7.25 -0.17
N VAL A 78 -5.57 6.81 -1.40
CA VAL A 78 -6.23 5.65 -1.99
C VAL A 78 -5.27 4.47 -2.07
N HIS A 79 -5.73 3.31 -1.62
CA HIS A 79 -5.06 2.03 -1.75
C HIS A 79 -5.82 1.14 -2.72
N GLU A 80 -5.07 0.42 -3.56
CA GLU A 80 -5.64 -0.54 -4.50
C GLU A 80 -5.56 -1.94 -3.92
N VAL A 81 -6.66 -2.69 -3.97
CA VAL A 81 -6.71 -4.10 -3.61
C VAL A 81 -7.28 -4.86 -4.80
N ALA A 82 -6.54 -5.83 -5.30
CA ALA A 82 -6.96 -6.68 -6.41
C ALA A 82 -7.00 -8.14 -6.00
N GLY A 83 -7.94 -8.92 -6.52
CA GLY A 83 -8.03 -10.33 -6.17
C GLY A 83 -9.35 -10.99 -6.48
N ASP A 84 -9.54 -12.18 -5.91
CA ASP A 84 -10.81 -12.91 -5.88
C ASP A 84 -11.61 -12.49 -4.63
N GLU A 85 -12.47 -13.37 -4.12
CA GLU A 85 -13.28 -13.07 -2.94
C GLU A 85 -12.49 -12.95 -1.64
N ALA A 86 -11.22 -13.36 -1.62
CA ALA A 86 -10.31 -13.05 -0.52
C ALA A 86 -10.01 -11.54 -0.45
N ALA A 87 -9.96 -10.83 -1.59
CA ALA A 87 -9.79 -9.38 -1.60
C ALA A 87 -11.00 -8.66 -0.98
N THR A 88 -12.22 -9.13 -1.25
CA THR A 88 -13.45 -8.67 -0.60
C THR A 88 -13.36 -8.84 0.92
N GLY A 89 -12.94 -10.02 1.39
CA GLY A 89 -12.73 -10.29 2.81
C GLY A 89 -11.65 -9.40 3.44
N PHE A 90 -10.52 -9.19 2.76
CA PHE A 90 -9.44 -8.31 3.21
C PHE A 90 -9.91 -6.85 3.35
N CYS A 91 -10.64 -6.33 2.35
CA CYS A 91 -11.24 -5.00 2.42
C CYS A 91 -12.24 -4.88 3.59
N ALA A 92 -13.04 -5.92 3.84
CA ALA A 92 -13.96 -5.95 4.98
C ALA A 92 -13.24 -5.90 6.33
N VAL A 93 -12.13 -6.63 6.48
CA VAL A 93 -11.29 -6.53 7.69
C VAL A 93 -10.77 -5.11 7.87
N LEU A 94 -10.26 -4.48 6.82
CA LEU A 94 -9.76 -3.10 6.90
C LEU A 94 -10.87 -2.10 7.26
N LEU A 95 -12.05 -2.23 6.67
CA LEU A 95 -13.23 -1.43 7.04
C LEU A 95 -13.59 -1.58 8.52
N ALA A 96 -13.61 -2.81 9.04
CA ALA A 96 -13.88 -3.06 10.44
C ALA A 96 -12.81 -2.45 11.37
N ARG A 97 -11.55 -2.42 10.92
CA ARG A 97 -10.44 -1.81 11.67
C ARG A 97 -10.61 -0.30 11.82
N CYS A 98 -11.22 0.40 10.85
CA CYS A 98 -11.54 1.83 10.96
C CYS A 98 -12.48 2.17 12.13
N LEU A 99 -13.26 1.19 12.61
CA LEU A 99 -14.17 1.38 13.73
C LEU A 99 -13.55 1.06 15.08
N ARG A 100 -12.35 0.45 15.13
CA ARG A 100 -11.71 0.08 16.41
C ARG A 100 -11.35 1.33 17.20
N GLY A 101 -11.91 1.43 18.41
CA GLY A 101 -11.79 2.60 19.29
C GLY A 101 -13.06 3.42 19.39
N THR A 102 -14.06 3.20 18.51
CA THR A 102 -15.40 3.75 18.70
C THR A 102 -16.18 2.85 19.67
N GLN A 103 -16.52 3.37 20.84
CA GLN A 103 -17.20 2.60 21.89
C GLN A 103 -18.71 2.45 21.65
N ASP A 104 -19.29 3.29 20.80
CA ASP A 104 -20.70 3.26 20.46
C ASP A 104 -20.86 2.82 19.00
N ASP A 105 -21.64 1.76 18.79
CA ASP A 105 -21.98 1.23 17.47
C ASP A 105 -22.83 2.16 16.61
N ARG A 106 -23.44 3.18 17.21
CA ARG A 106 -24.26 4.19 16.53
C ARG A 106 -23.60 5.57 16.46
N ALA A 107 -22.56 5.84 17.25
CA ALA A 107 -21.81 7.09 17.21
C ALA A 107 -20.40 6.83 16.65
N GLY A 108 -20.25 7.04 15.35
CA GLY A 108 -18.97 6.92 14.64
C GLY A 108 -19.13 7.22 13.15
N PRO A 109 -18.02 7.32 12.41
CA PRO A 109 -18.08 7.62 10.99
C PRO A 109 -18.68 6.44 10.20
N ALA A 110 -19.41 6.75 9.12
CA ALA A 110 -20.03 5.76 8.25
C ALA A 110 -19.00 5.00 7.41
N LEU A 111 -19.29 3.73 7.12
CA LEU A 111 -18.51 2.91 6.21
C LEU A 111 -19.29 2.74 4.91
N LEU A 112 -18.67 3.03 3.76
CA LEU A 112 -19.33 2.92 2.47
C LEU A 112 -18.76 1.75 1.67
N TRP A 113 -19.64 0.97 1.05
CA TRP A 113 -19.30 -0.02 0.05
C TRP A 113 -20.02 0.30 -1.25
N LEU A 114 -19.27 0.72 -2.26
CA LEU A 114 -19.76 1.01 -3.60
C LEU A 114 -19.59 -0.26 -4.44
N SER A 115 -20.68 -0.99 -4.67
CA SER A 115 -20.68 -2.23 -5.43
C SER A 115 -21.23 -2.01 -6.84
N ARG A 116 -20.56 -2.63 -7.82
CA ARG A 116 -21.02 -2.57 -9.22
C ARG A 116 -22.25 -3.46 -9.42
N ASP A 117 -22.19 -4.64 -8.83
CA ASP A 117 -23.22 -5.65 -8.89
C ASP A 117 -24.10 -5.61 -7.63
N SER A 118 -25.05 -6.52 -7.53
CA SER A 118 -25.91 -6.70 -6.36
C SER A 118 -25.61 -8.03 -5.67
N ASP A 119 -24.39 -8.55 -5.87
CA ASP A 119 -23.93 -9.86 -5.39
C ASP A 119 -23.21 -9.79 -4.03
N LEU A 120 -23.00 -8.58 -3.49
CA LEU A 120 -22.34 -8.40 -2.20
C LEU A 120 -23.18 -9.01 -1.07
N TYR A 121 -22.70 -10.12 -0.52
CA TYR A 121 -23.33 -10.79 0.62
C TYR A 121 -22.91 -10.12 1.95
N VAL A 122 -23.64 -9.07 2.33
CA VAL A 122 -23.41 -8.27 3.56
C VAL A 122 -23.31 -9.11 4.84
N PRO A 123 -24.17 -10.13 5.10
CA PRO A 123 -24.04 -10.94 6.31
C PRO A 123 -22.69 -11.68 6.38
N GLY A 124 -22.08 -11.98 5.24
CA GLY A 124 -20.75 -12.57 5.17
C GLY A 124 -19.63 -11.61 5.62
N LEU A 125 -19.87 -10.30 5.59
CA LEU A 125 -18.89 -9.29 6.04
C LEU A 125 -18.84 -9.15 7.56
N VAL A 126 -19.92 -9.52 8.26
CA VAL A 126 -20.00 -9.45 9.73
C VAL A 126 -18.94 -10.31 10.40
N ARG A 127 -18.56 -11.45 9.79
CA ARG A 127 -17.48 -12.32 10.29
C ARG A 127 -16.10 -11.67 10.30
N TYR A 128 -15.92 -10.58 9.55
CA TYR A 128 -14.70 -9.77 9.52
C TYR A 128 -14.76 -8.58 10.48
N GLY A 129 -15.84 -8.47 11.27
CA GLY A 129 -16.04 -7.41 12.26
C GLY A 129 -16.72 -6.16 11.69
N VAL A 130 -17.24 -6.19 10.46
CA VAL A 130 -17.99 -5.06 9.91
C VAL A 130 -19.35 -5.00 10.59
N GLY A 131 -19.57 -3.98 11.43
CA GLY A 131 -20.84 -3.76 12.10
C GLY A 131 -21.93 -3.36 11.09
N ALA A 132 -22.96 -4.19 10.96
CA ALA A 132 -24.05 -3.97 9.98
C ALA A 132 -24.77 -2.62 10.16
N GLY A 133 -24.77 -2.05 11.37
CA GLY A 133 -25.39 -0.76 11.66
C GLY A 133 -24.66 0.46 11.06
N ARG A 134 -23.44 0.29 10.55
CA ARG A 134 -22.60 1.39 10.02
C ARG A 134 -22.23 1.26 8.55
N LEU A 135 -22.51 0.10 7.95
CA LEU A 135 -22.21 -0.17 6.55
C LEU A 135 -23.35 0.32 5.65
N LEU A 136 -23.05 1.33 4.84
CA LEU A 136 -23.90 1.79 3.75
C LEU A 136 -23.43 1.14 2.46
N VAL A 137 -24.28 0.29 1.88
CA VAL A 137 -24.00 -0.33 0.58
C VAL A 137 -24.74 0.46 -0.50
N VAL A 138 -23.96 1.02 -1.43
CA VAL A 138 -24.50 1.61 -2.66
C VAL A 138 -24.27 0.59 -3.77
N SER A 139 -25.33 -0.11 -4.16
CA SER A 139 -25.29 -1.19 -5.15
C SER A 139 -25.67 -0.71 -6.55
N SER A 140 -25.44 -1.56 -7.55
CA SER A 140 -25.88 -1.35 -8.94
C SER A 140 -25.23 -0.16 -9.66
N LEU A 141 -24.00 0.19 -9.28
CA LEU A 141 -23.19 1.19 -9.98
C LEU A 141 -22.57 0.57 -11.26
N LYS A 142 -23.34 0.58 -12.34
CA LYS A 142 -22.96 -0.13 -13.58
C LYS A 142 -21.74 0.48 -14.28
N ARG A 143 -21.59 1.80 -14.23
CA ARG A 143 -20.52 2.54 -14.92
C ARG A 143 -19.37 2.85 -13.97
N ASP A 144 -18.14 2.68 -14.45
CA ASP A 144 -16.94 3.02 -13.68
C ASP A 144 -16.90 4.51 -13.34
N GLU A 145 -17.42 5.39 -14.20
CA GLU A 145 -17.50 6.83 -13.91
C GLU A 145 -18.36 7.14 -12.67
N ASP A 146 -19.48 6.42 -12.50
CA ASP A 146 -20.39 6.61 -11.37
C ASP A 146 -19.74 6.13 -10.06
N VAL A 147 -19.02 5.01 -10.12
CA VAL A 147 -18.21 4.50 -9.00
C VAL A 147 -17.13 5.49 -8.61
N HIS A 148 -16.38 6.02 -9.59
CA HIS A 148 -15.28 6.96 -9.30
C HIS A 148 -15.84 8.26 -8.73
N TRP A 149 -16.94 8.78 -9.27
CA TRP A 149 -17.60 9.97 -8.73
C TRP A 149 -18.10 9.74 -7.31
N ALA A 150 -18.81 8.64 -7.04
CA ALA A 150 -19.30 8.32 -5.70
C ALA A 150 -18.14 8.14 -4.69
N MET A 151 -17.03 7.55 -5.12
CA MET A 151 -15.82 7.43 -4.30
C MET A 151 -15.19 8.81 -4.02
N GLU A 152 -15.14 9.71 -5.01
CA GLU A 152 -14.66 11.09 -4.80
C GLU A 152 -15.50 11.82 -3.75
N GLU A 153 -16.83 11.71 -3.81
CA GLU A 153 -17.73 12.34 -2.85
C GLU A 153 -17.61 11.72 -1.45
N ALA A 154 -17.48 10.39 -1.38
CA ALA A 154 -17.25 9.68 -0.11
C ALA A 154 -15.94 10.13 0.56
N LEU A 155 -14.87 10.28 -0.21
CA LEU A 155 -13.57 10.75 0.29
C LEU A 155 -13.60 12.20 0.79
N ARG A 156 -14.45 13.05 0.20
CA ARG A 156 -14.63 14.45 0.64
C ARG A 156 -15.50 14.59 1.89
N CYS A 157 -16.33 13.59 2.18
CA CYS A 157 -17.32 13.65 3.26
C CYS A 157 -16.69 13.38 4.63
N PRO A 158 -16.73 14.34 5.58
CA PRO A 158 -16.14 14.15 6.91
C PRO A 158 -16.89 13.14 7.79
N ALA A 159 -18.14 12.80 7.43
CA ALA A 159 -18.92 11.80 8.14
C ALA A 159 -18.57 10.36 7.72
N VAL A 160 -17.75 10.17 6.67
CA VAL A 160 -17.32 8.86 6.17
C VAL A 160 -15.94 8.55 6.73
N GLY A 161 -15.75 7.35 7.28
CA GLY A 161 -14.48 6.92 7.85
C GLY A 161 -13.69 6.06 6.87
N ALA A 162 -14.39 5.33 6.02
CA ALA A 162 -13.79 4.53 4.97
C ALA A 162 -14.76 4.25 3.84
N VAL A 163 -14.21 4.07 2.64
CA VAL A 163 -14.94 3.71 1.43
C VAL A 163 -14.22 2.58 0.70
N VAL A 164 -14.95 1.52 0.36
CA VAL A 164 -14.55 0.49 -0.59
C VAL A 164 -15.30 0.71 -1.88
N ALA A 165 -14.59 0.79 -3.00
CA ALA A 165 -15.18 0.98 -4.32
C ALA A 165 -14.78 -0.13 -5.27
N GLU A 166 -15.75 -0.94 -5.70
CA GLU A 166 -15.56 -1.96 -6.72
C GLU A 166 -15.40 -1.32 -8.09
N THR A 167 -14.23 -1.44 -8.69
CA THR A 167 -13.87 -0.77 -9.94
C THR A 167 -13.30 -1.75 -10.96
N GLY A 168 -13.71 -1.62 -12.22
CA GLY A 168 -13.14 -2.37 -13.34
C GLY A 168 -11.77 -1.83 -13.78
N GLY A 169 -11.35 -0.71 -13.21
CA GLY A 169 -10.11 -0.02 -13.53
C GLY A 169 -10.27 1.49 -13.35
N VAL A 170 -9.16 2.17 -13.10
CA VAL A 170 -9.16 3.62 -12.86
C VAL A 170 -8.17 4.29 -13.80
N GLY A 171 -8.68 5.10 -14.72
CA GLY A 171 -7.87 5.90 -15.63
C GLY A 171 -7.00 6.92 -14.89
N LEU A 172 -5.95 7.42 -15.53
CA LEU A 172 -4.98 8.35 -14.90
C LEU A 172 -5.63 9.63 -14.36
N ALA A 173 -6.60 10.19 -15.10
CA ALA A 173 -7.32 11.38 -14.68
C ALA A 173 -8.16 11.13 -13.42
N ALA A 174 -8.94 10.04 -13.40
CA ALA A 174 -9.73 9.64 -12.25
C ALA A 174 -8.84 9.31 -11.04
N SER A 175 -7.71 8.61 -11.24
CA SER A 175 -6.79 8.27 -10.16
C SER A 175 -6.22 9.53 -9.49
N ARG A 176 -5.88 10.55 -10.28
CA ARG A 176 -5.41 11.84 -9.77
C ARG A 176 -6.50 12.59 -8.99
N ARG A 177 -7.74 12.62 -9.51
CA ARG A 177 -8.86 13.27 -8.81
C ARG A 177 -9.18 12.60 -7.48
N LEU A 178 -9.18 11.27 -7.44
CA LEU A 178 -9.39 10.50 -6.21
C LEU A 178 -8.31 10.79 -5.16
N MET A 179 -7.04 10.89 -5.57
CA MET A 179 -5.97 11.27 -4.64
C MET A 179 -6.15 12.69 -4.08
N LEU A 180 -6.55 13.66 -4.91
CA LEU A 180 -6.85 15.02 -4.47
C LEU A 180 -8.09 15.08 -3.57
N ALA A 181 -9.09 14.23 -3.82
CA ALA A 181 -10.29 14.15 -2.98
C ALA A 181 -9.97 13.60 -1.58
N ALA A 182 -9.03 12.64 -1.50
CA ALA A 182 -8.58 12.06 -0.24
C ALA A 182 -7.61 12.97 0.53
N GLU A 183 -6.89 13.85 -0.16
CA GLU A 183 -5.81 14.64 0.43
C GLU A 183 -6.29 15.50 1.62
N GLY A 184 -5.58 15.41 2.75
CA GLY A 184 -5.90 16.15 3.97
C GLY A 184 -7.15 15.66 4.70
N LYS A 185 -7.72 14.51 4.31
CA LYS A 185 -8.85 13.85 4.98
C LYS A 185 -8.37 12.65 5.77
N GLU A 186 -9.14 12.23 6.78
CA GLU A 186 -8.86 11.03 7.57
C GLU A 186 -9.71 9.83 7.12
N VAL A 187 -10.03 9.78 5.81
CA VAL A 187 -10.84 8.71 5.22
C VAL A 187 -9.92 7.65 4.61
N LEU A 188 -10.20 6.37 4.86
CA LEU A 188 -9.57 5.25 4.16
C LEU A 188 -10.24 5.03 2.80
N GLY A 189 -9.51 5.24 1.71
CA GLY A 189 -9.99 4.91 0.35
C GLY A 189 -9.44 3.57 -0.14
N LEU A 190 -10.32 2.61 -0.42
CA LEU A 190 -9.97 1.30 -0.99
C LEU A 190 -10.61 1.15 -2.38
N ALA A 191 -9.79 1.06 -3.42
CA ALA A 191 -10.23 0.69 -4.76
C ALA A 191 -10.08 -0.82 -4.94
N LEU A 192 -11.21 -1.54 -4.96
CA LEU A 192 -11.28 -2.98 -5.07
C LEU A 192 -11.46 -3.39 -6.54
N SER A 193 -10.53 -4.16 -7.08
CA SER A 193 -10.68 -4.79 -8.40
C SER A 193 -10.87 -6.30 -8.21
N ARG A 194 -12.11 -6.76 -8.40
CA ARG A 194 -12.44 -8.19 -8.43
C ARG A 194 -12.01 -8.75 -9.78
N GLY A 195 -10.94 -9.54 -9.79
CA GLY A 195 -10.47 -10.20 -11.00
C GLY A 195 -11.30 -11.46 -11.23
N SER A 196 -11.97 -11.57 -12.38
CA SER A 196 -12.50 -12.86 -12.81
C SER A 196 -11.32 -13.81 -13.03
N CYS A 197 -11.39 -14.99 -12.41
CA CYS A 197 -10.53 -16.13 -12.76
C CYS A 197 -10.79 -16.63 -14.21
N VAL A 198 -11.76 -16.05 -14.91
CA VAL A 198 -12.09 -16.34 -16.30
C VAL A 198 -11.66 -15.15 -17.17
N GLY A 199 -10.61 -15.36 -17.97
CA GLY A 199 -10.37 -14.57 -19.19
C GLY A 199 -9.77 -13.18 -19.00
N GLY A 200 -8.48 -13.12 -18.65
CA GLY A 200 -7.51 -12.19 -19.24
C GLY A 200 -7.88 -10.71 -19.35
N ARG A 201 -7.57 -9.95 -18.29
CA ARG A 201 -6.90 -8.63 -18.25
C ARG A 201 -7.16 -8.06 -16.86
N HIS A 202 -6.14 -7.99 -16.01
CA HIS A 202 -6.25 -7.13 -14.83
C HIS A 202 -6.49 -5.72 -15.35
N GLY A 203 -7.64 -5.13 -15.02
CA GLY A 203 -7.96 -3.76 -15.37
C GLY A 203 -6.81 -2.83 -14.97
N ALA A 204 -6.63 -1.74 -15.70
CA ALA A 204 -5.60 -0.76 -15.35
C ALA A 204 -5.90 -0.24 -13.92
N GLY A 205 -5.15 -0.75 -12.95
CA GLY A 205 -5.27 -0.39 -11.55
C GLY A 205 -5.05 1.10 -11.31
N VAL A 206 -5.36 1.57 -10.10
CA VAL A 206 -5.16 2.96 -9.67
C VAL A 206 -3.66 3.27 -9.69
N ARG A 207 -3.16 3.86 -10.79
CA ARG A 207 -1.71 4.07 -11.00
C ARG A 207 -1.08 5.01 -9.96
N SER A 208 -1.88 5.88 -9.36
CA SER A 208 -1.45 6.81 -8.33
C SER A 208 -1.74 6.35 -6.90
N ALA A 209 -2.19 5.10 -6.70
CA ALA A 209 -2.45 4.56 -5.37
C ALA A 209 -1.20 4.62 -4.49
N PHE A 210 -1.41 4.86 -3.21
CA PHE A 210 -0.32 4.91 -2.23
C PHE A 210 0.27 3.51 -1.98
N SER A 211 -0.61 2.49 -1.93
CA SER A 211 -0.19 1.10 -1.94
C SER A 211 -1.10 0.24 -2.82
N ARG A 212 -0.54 -0.85 -3.34
CA ARG A 212 -1.21 -1.83 -4.19
C ARG A 212 -1.04 -3.22 -3.61
N TRP A 213 -2.16 -3.90 -3.45
CA TRP A 213 -2.26 -5.22 -2.85
C TRP A 213 -2.84 -6.21 -3.86
N ARG A 214 -2.35 -7.44 -3.81
CA ARG A 214 -3.03 -8.60 -4.39
C ARG A 214 -3.39 -9.56 -3.27
N VAL A 215 -4.66 -9.97 -3.21
CA VAL A 215 -5.15 -10.90 -2.21
C VAL A 215 -5.91 -12.02 -2.90
N THR A 216 -5.49 -13.26 -2.71
CA THR A 216 -6.13 -14.43 -3.34
C THR A 216 -6.37 -15.52 -2.32
N ALA A 217 -7.50 -16.22 -2.44
CA ALA A 217 -7.78 -17.38 -1.62
C ALA A 217 -6.79 -18.50 -1.93
N VAL A 218 -6.12 -19.02 -0.91
CA VAL A 218 -5.34 -20.25 -0.99
C VAL A 218 -6.30 -21.40 -0.76
N GLN A 219 -6.48 -22.25 -1.76
CA GLN A 219 -7.28 -23.47 -1.62
C GLN A 219 -6.54 -24.43 -0.68
N ALA A 220 -7.06 -24.64 0.53
CA ALA A 220 -6.60 -25.69 1.42
C ALA A 220 -7.01 -27.06 0.84
N GLY A 221 -6.16 -27.64 -0.02
CA GLY A 221 -6.34 -29.03 -0.47
C GLY A 221 -5.84 -29.35 -1.86
N ASN A 222 -4.54 -29.69 -1.99
CA ASN A 222 -4.11 -30.83 -2.79
C ASN A 222 -2.73 -31.40 -2.39
N CYS A 223 -2.44 -31.49 -1.09
CA CYS A 223 -1.22 -32.12 -0.57
C CYS A 223 -1.35 -33.65 -0.35
N ALA A 224 -2.42 -34.29 -0.84
CA ALA A 224 -2.66 -35.72 -0.65
C ALA A 224 -3.00 -36.46 -1.96
N ARG A 225 -2.07 -36.51 -2.93
CA ARG A 225 -1.96 -37.62 -3.91
C ARG A 225 -0.69 -37.53 -4.77
N GLN A 226 0.47 -37.75 -4.18
CA GLN A 226 1.62 -38.33 -4.89
C GLN A 226 2.23 -39.46 -4.05
N ALA A 227 1.42 -40.46 -3.75
CA ALA A 227 1.89 -41.80 -3.50
C ALA A 227 1.13 -42.73 -4.45
N GLY A 228 1.82 -43.14 -5.52
CA GLY A 228 1.60 -44.39 -6.25
C GLY A 228 0.23 -44.67 -6.86
N GLY A 229 0.20 -44.71 -8.20
CA GLY A 229 -0.43 -45.84 -8.89
C GLY A 229 -1.81 -45.62 -9.53
N ARG A 230 -1.78 -45.68 -10.86
CA ARG A 230 -2.81 -46.20 -11.79
C ARG A 230 -4.09 -45.39 -12.02
N THR A 231 -4.12 -44.87 -13.24
CA THR A 231 -5.24 -44.71 -14.17
C THR A 231 -6.58 -45.33 -13.76
N GLY A 232 -7.59 -44.47 -13.67
CA GLY A 232 -8.99 -44.82 -13.68
C GLY A 232 -9.81 -43.53 -13.69
N TRP A 233 -10.17 -43.04 -14.88
CA TRP A 233 -11.20 -42.02 -15.02
C TRP A 233 -12.53 -42.64 -14.58
N ARG A 234 -13.16 -42.08 -13.54
CA ARG A 234 -14.58 -42.33 -13.21
C ARG A 234 -15.20 -41.09 -12.57
N GLU A 235 -16.26 -40.63 -13.24
CA GLU A 235 -17.49 -39.98 -12.76
C GLU A 235 -17.43 -39.15 -11.45
N GLU A 236 -17.56 -37.83 -11.65
CA GLU A 236 -18.59 -36.99 -11.03
C GLU A 236 -19.34 -37.59 -9.81
N ALA A 237 -18.84 -37.32 -8.60
CA ALA A 237 -19.63 -37.05 -7.38
C ALA A 237 -18.71 -37.02 -6.16
N ALA A 238 -18.45 -35.81 -5.68
CA ALA A 238 -18.38 -35.43 -4.26
C ALA A 238 -17.55 -34.15 -4.17
N PHE A 239 -18.24 -33.00 -4.11
CA PHE A 239 -17.68 -31.85 -3.43
C PHE A 239 -17.14 -32.34 -2.08
N PRO A 240 -15.83 -32.25 -1.79
CA PRO A 240 -15.34 -32.65 -0.50
C PRO A 240 -16.08 -31.82 0.55
N HIS A 241 -16.75 -32.51 1.45
CA HIS A 241 -17.45 -31.92 2.57
C HIS A 241 -16.55 -30.86 3.20
N ARG A 242 -17.05 -29.62 3.19
CA ARG A 242 -16.41 -28.44 3.73
C ARG A 242 -16.13 -28.72 5.21
N SER A 243 -14.93 -29.19 5.54
CA SER A 243 -14.51 -29.41 6.92
C SER A 243 -14.80 -28.14 7.73
N ALA A 244 -15.24 -28.33 8.97
CA ALA A 244 -15.64 -27.27 9.90
C ALA A 244 -14.53 -26.24 10.22
N ASP A 245 -13.32 -26.47 9.73
CA ASP A 245 -12.28 -25.46 9.63
C ASP A 245 -12.51 -24.60 8.38
N HIS A 246 -13.39 -23.61 8.50
CA HIS A 246 -13.67 -22.63 7.44
C HIS A 246 -12.64 -21.50 7.38
N SER A 247 -11.43 -21.71 7.89
CA SER A 247 -10.41 -20.68 7.90
C SER A 247 -9.81 -20.53 6.50
N ALA A 248 -10.37 -19.58 5.75
CA ALA A 248 -9.84 -19.23 4.44
C ALA A 248 -8.43 -18.65 4.63
N GLU A 249 -7.42 -19.40 4.21
CA GLU A 249 -6.07 -18.90 4.07
C GLU A 249 -5.99 -18.00 2.83
N TRP A 250 -5.34 -16.86 2.97
CA TRP A 250 -5.17 -15.86 1.94
C TRP A 250 -3.68 -15.65 1.69
N LEU A 251 -3.30 -15.59 0.43
CA LEU A 251 -2.01 -15.03 0.03
C LEU A 251 -2.19 -13.53 -0.12
N VAL A 252 -1.64 -12.76 0.82
CA VAL A 252 -1.65 -11.30 0.82
C VAL A 252 -0.31 -10.83 0.29
N GLN A 253 -0.29 -10.12 -0.84
CA GLN A 253 0.90 -9.59 -1.46
C GLN A 253 0.83 -8.07 -1.51
N LEU A 254 1.80 -7.39 -0.91
CA LEU A 254 2.04 -5.97 -1.14
C LEU A 254 2.92 -5.83 -2.39
N LEU A 255 2.32 -5.41 -3.50
CA LEU A 255 3.01 -5.26 -4.78
C LEU A 255 3.78 -3.94 -4.86
N HIS A 256 3.22 -2.89 -4.25
CA HIS A 256 3.81 -1.56 -4.25
C HIS A 256 3.35 -0.78 -3.01
N CYS A 257 4.23 0.01 -2.42
CA CYS A 257 3.90 1.00 -1.40
C CYS A 257 4.88 2.16 -1.50
N ARG A 258 4.39 3.40 -1.49
CA ARG A 258 5.28 4.58 -1.40
C ARG A 258 6.03 4.56 -0.07
N GLY A 259 7.36 4.57 -0.12
CA GLY A 259 8.24 4.47 1.04
C GLY A 259 8.35 3.08 1.67
N GLY A 260 7.67 2.06 1.13
CA GLY A 260 7.69 0.68 1.62
C GLY A 260 8.35 -0.27 0.63
N ARG A 261 8.57 -1.53 1.06
CA ARG A 261 9.08 -2.60 0.18
C ARG A 261 7.98 -3.60 -0.14
N PRO A 262 7.96 -4.19 -1.35
CA PRO A 262 7.09 -5.30 -1.65
C PRO A 262 7.35 -6.48 -0.70
N ALA A 263 6.29 -7.18 -0.33
CA ALA A 263 6.34 -8.33 0.57
C ALA A 263 5.10 -9.19 0.37
N GLU A 264 5.15 -10.44 0.84
CA GLU A 264 4.01 -11.34 0.80
C GLU A 264 3.91 -12.16 2.08
N TRP A 265 2.66 -12.48 2.43
CA TRP A 265 2.30 -13.19 3.64
C TRP A 265 1.20 -14.21 3.34
N LEU A 266 1.31 -15.39 3.94
CA LEU A 266 0.16 -16.27 4.10
C LEU A 266 -0.57 -15.86 5.36
N ALA A 267 -1.80 -15.38 5.21
CA ALA A 267 -2.60 -14.83 6.28
C ALA A 267 -3.89 -15.61 6.41
N ARG A 268 -4.25 -15.95 7.65
CA ARG A 268 -5.53 -16.55 7.98
C ARG A 268 -6.26 -15.61 8.92
N TRP A 269 -7.56 -15.43 8.69
CA TRP A 269 -8.41 -14.66 9.61
C TRP A 269 -9.16 -15.62 10.54
N THR A 270 -8.96 -15.48 11.85
CA THR A 270 -9.54 -16.33 12.89
C THR A 270 -10.06 -15.45 14.02
N ASP A 271 -11.35 -15.58 14.35
CA ASP A 271 -11.97 -14.95 15.54
C ASP A 271 -11.66 -13.46 15.74
N GLY A 272 -11.64 -12.68 14.66
CA GLY A 272 -11.43 -11.23 14.73
C GLY A 272 -9.97 -10.78 14.68
N ASP A 273 -9.03 -11.71 14.46
CA ASP A 273 -7.62 -11.38 14.32
C ASP A 273 -6.86 -12.19 13.26
N TRP A 274 -5.65 -11.73 12.95
CA TRP A 274 -4.76 -12.29 11.94
C TRP A 274 -3.83 -13.36 12.53
N CYS A 275 -3.77 -14.51 11.85
CA CYS A 275 -2.72 -15.51 12.02
C CYS A 275 -1.84 -15.52 10.76
N LEU A 276 -0.57 -15.07 10.89
CA LEU A 276 0.37 -15.05 9.78
C LEU A 276 1.28 -16.28 9.80
N SER A 277 1.40 -16.96 8.65
CA SER A 277 2.25 -18.13 8.45
C SER A 277 3.41 -17.76 7.51
N GLY A 278 4.45 -17.13 8.05
CA GLY A 278 5.69 -16.80 7.33
C GLY A 278 5.62 -15.57 6.41
N THR A 279 6.79 -14.93 6.24
CA THR A 279 7.08 -13.90 5.22
C THR A 279 7.97 -14.53 4.16
N THR A 280 7.46 -14.75 2.95
CA THR A 280 8.32 -15.20 1.85
C THR A 280 8.96 -13.95 1.24
N THR A 281 10.09 -13.54 1.79
CA THR A 281 10.91 -12.48 1.19
C THR A 281 11.99 -13.15 0.37
N ASP A 282 11.72 -13.44 -0.91
CA ASP A 282 12.68 -13.16 -1.98
C ASP A 282 12.01 -13.26 -3.37
N ARG A 283 12.07 -12.16 -4.12
CA ARG A 283 11.88 -12.18 -5.57
C ARG A 283 12.93 -11.27 -6.19
N HIS A 284 14.20 -11.60 -6.00
CA HIS A 284 15.19 -11.38 -7.05
C HIS A 284 14.92 -12.38 -8.18
N ASP A 285 14.44 -11.89 -9.32
CA ASP A 285 15.25 -11.88 -10.54
C ASP A 285 14.50 -11.23 -11.70
N GLY A 286 15.18 -10.25 -12.30
CA GLY A 286 14.81 -9.70 -13.60
C GLY A 286 14.98 -10.73 -14.71
N PRO A 287 14.46 -10.46 -15.91
CA PRO A 287 14.61 -11.37 -17.03
C PRO A 287 16.07 -11.41 -17.48
N THR A 288 16.79 -12.46 -17.12
CA THR A 288 18.07 -12.79 -17.76
C THR A 288 17.77 -13.21 -19.20
N VAL A 289 18.00 -12.30 -20.13
CA VAL A 289 18.06 -12.60 -21.56
C VAL A 289 19.26 -13.51 -21.77
N SER A 290 19.02 -14.82 -21.82
CA SER A 290 20.03 -15.79 -22.26
C SER A 290 20.32 -15.56 -23.73
N ALA A 291 21.51 -15.02 -23.99
CA ALA A 291 22.11 -14.92 -25.31
C ALA A 291 22.21 -16.31 -25.96
N MET A 292 21.42 -16.54 -27.00
CA MET A 292 21.60 -17.67 -27.89
C MET A 292 22.74 -17.35 -28.86
N ARG A 293 23.98 -17.65 -28.45
CA ARG A 293 25.07 -17.91 -29.39
C ARG A 293 24.72 -19.19 -30.13
N ARG A 294 24.35 -19.09 -31.42
CA ARG A 294 24.55 -20.20 -32.36
C ARG A 294 25.92 -20.04 -32.99
N ALA A 295 26.69 -21.11 -32.90
CA ALA A 295 27.77 -21.39 -33.81
C ALA A 295 27.18 -21.58 -35.21
N ASP A 296 27.80 -20.92 -36.19
CA ASP A 296 28.15 -21.44 -37.51
C ASP A 296 29.36 -20.61 -38.00
#